data_AF-A0A965D9H7-F1
#
_entry.id   AF-A0A965D9H7-F1
#
_cell.length_a   1.000
_cell.length_b   1.000
_cell.length_c   1.000
_cell.angle_alpha   90.00
_cell.angle_beta   90.00
_cell.angle_gamma   90.00
#
_symmetry.space_group_name_H-M   'P 1'
#
loop_
_entity.id
_entity.type
_entity.pdbx_description
1 polymer ?
#
loop_
_entity_poly.entity_id
_entity_poly.type
_entity_poly.pdbx_seq_one_letter_code
_entity_poly.pdbx_strand_id
1 'polypeptide(L)' 'MAVLSGSRRVRFTPFTQGVEAAGVKGYTVYNHMLLPTFFE' A
#
# COMPACT_ATOMS: atom_id res chain seq x y z
N MET A 1 -6.74 2.71 13.97
CA MET A 1 -5.99 2.96 12.72
C MET A 1 -5.14 1.73 12.47
N ALA A 2 -5.43 0.96 11.42
CA ALA A 2 -4.76 -0.32 11.19
C ALA A 2 -3.31 -0.05 10.78
N VAL A 3 -2.36 -0.46 11.63
CA VAL A 3 -0.93 -0.33 11.35
C VAL A 3 -0.53 -1.54 10.51
N LEU A 4 -0.28 -1.31 9.22
CA LEU A 4 0.29 -2.33 8.34
C LEU A 4 1.74 -2.55 8.74
N SER A 5 2.04 -3.72 9.32
CA SER A 5 3.41 -4.11 9.62
C SER A 5 4.14 -4.50 8.33
N GLY A 6 4.91 -3.56 7.79
CA GLY A 6 5.76 -3.79 6.61
C GLY A 6 6.76 -4.91 6.87
N SER A 7 6.86 -5.87 5.96
CA SER A 7 7.88 -6.92 6.00
C SER A 7 8.37 -7.18 4.58
N ARG A 8 9.58 -7.72 4.43
CA ARG A 8 10.15 -8.08 3.11
C ARG A 8 9.27 -9.06 2.31
N ARG A 9 8.37 -9.78 3.00
CA ARG A 9 7.36 -10.65 2.40
C ARG A 9 6.23 -9.86 1.73
N VAL A 10 5.84 -8.72 2.29
CA VAL A 10 4.82 -7.83 1.72
C VAL A 10 5.53 -6.81 0.84
N ARG A 11 5.44 -6.99 -0.48
CA ARG A 11 6.18 -6.21 -1.46
C ARG A 11 5.47 -4.90 -1.77
N PHE A 12 6.27 -3.86 -1.95
CA PHE A 12 5.84 -2.60 -2.54
C PHE A 12 5.81 -2.72 -4.06
N THR A 13 5.10 -1.80 -4.70
CA THR A 13 5.12 -1.63 -6.16
C THR A 13 6.00 -0.43 -6.53
N PRO A 14 6.52 -0.35 -7.77
CA PRO A 14 7.17 0.86 -8.28
C PRO A 14 6.29 2.12 -8.18
N PHE A 15 4.96 1.93 -8.14
CA PHE A 15 3.98 3.00 -8.07
C PHE A 15 3.67 3.46 -6.64
N THR A 16 4.25 2.83 -5.62
CA THR A 16 3.96 3.10 -4.20
C THR A 16 4.14 4.58 -3.87
N GLN A 17 5.24 5.19 -4.31
CA GLN A 17 5.49 6.63 -4.09
C GLN A 17 4.46 7.52 -4.80
N GLY A 18 4.00 7.12 -5.98
CA GLY A 18 2.99 7.86 -6.74
C GLY A 18 1.61 7.80 -6.08
N VAL A 19 1.22 6.63 -5.58
CA VAL A 19 -0.07 6.46 -4.90
C VAL A 19 -0.08 7.11 -3.51
N GLU A 20 1.05 7.16 -2.83
CA GLU A 20 1.24 7.93 -1.59
C GLU A 20 1.10 9.43 -1.83
N ALA A 21 1.75 9.96 -2.88
CA ALA A 21 1.61 11.36 -3.27
C ALA A 21 0.19 11.72 -3.73
N ALA A 22 -0.54 10.76 -4.30
CA ALA A 22 -1.94 10.90 -4.70
C ALA A 22 -2.94 10.75 -3.54
N GLY A 23 -2.48 10.68 -2.28
CA GLY A 23 -3.37 10.70 -1.12
C GLY A 23 -4.02 9.36 -0.78
N VAL A 24 -3.37 8.23 -1.07
CA VAL A 24 -3.87 6.91 -0.63
C VAL A 24 -4.05 6.84 0.89
N LYS A 25 -5.20 6.32 1.34
CA LYS A 25 -5.55 6.23 2.77
C LYS A 25 -5.74 4.79 3.26
N GLY A 26 -5.78 3.82 2.35
CA GLY A 26 -5.80 2.41 2.71
C GLY A 26 -5.11 1.54 1.68
N TYR A 27 -4.58 0.42 2.17
CA TYR A 27 -4.02 -0.64 1.34
C TYR A 27 -4.64 -1.98 1.72
N THR A 28 -4.74 -2.85 0.73
CA THR A 28 -4.99 -4.28 0.90
C THR A 28 -3.73 -5.04 0.54
N VAL A 29 -3.56 -6.23 1.13
CA VAL A 29 -2.51 -7.16 0.74
C VAL A 29 -3.11 -8.18 -0.21
N TYR A 30 -2.66 -8.16 -1.46
CA TYR A 30 -3.06 -9.11 -2.48
C TYR A 30 -1.83 -9.80 -3.03
N ASN A 31 -1.79 -11.13 -3.03
CA ASN A 31 -0.65 -11.91 -3.50
C ASN A 31 0.71 -11.41 -2.97
N HIS A 32 0.74 -11.12 -1.66
CA HIS A 32 1.90 -10.57 -0.96
C HIS A 32 2.41 -9.23 -1.52
N MET A 33 1.52 -8.41 -2.07
CA MET A 33 1.82 -7.08 -2.60
C MET A 33 0.82 -6.07 -2.04
N LEU A 34 1.28 -4.85 -1.75
CA LEU A 34 0.42 -3.77 -1.32
C LEU A 34 -0.30 -3.17 -2.52
N LEU A 35 -1.63 -3.23 -2.48
CA LEU A 35 -2.50 -2.58 -3.44
C LEU A 35 -3.29 -1.47 -2.75
N PRO A 36 -3.31 -0.25 -3.30
CA PRO A 36 -4.11 0.84 -2.76
C PRO A 36 -5.60 0.54 -2.91
N THR A 37 -6.41 0.80 -1.88
CA THR A 37 -7.86 0.54 -1.90
C THR A 37 -8.70 1.80 -2.01
N PHE A 38 -8.26 2.93 -1.44
CA PHE A 38 -8.97 4.20 -1.55
C PHE A 38 -8.02 5.40 -1.44
N PHE A 39 -8.40 6.48 -2.13
CA PHE A 39 -7.68 7.75 -2.26
C PHE A 39 -8.62 8.90 -1.86
N GLU A 40 -8.07 9.98 -1.30
CA GLU A 40 -8.76 11.25 -1.01
C GLU A 40 -8.23 12.39 -1.89
#